data_AF-A0A7C9B366-F1
#
_entry.id   AF-A0A7C9B366-F1
#
_cell.length_a   1.000
_cell.length_b   1.000
_cell.length_c   1.000
_cell.angle_alpha   90.00
_cell.angle_beta   90.00
_cell.angle_gamma   90.00
#
_symmetry.space_group_name_H-M   'P 1'
#
loop_
_entity.id
_entity.type
_entity.pdbx_description
1 polymer ?
#
loop_
_entity_poly.entity_id
_entity_poly.type
_entity_poly.pdbx_seq_one_letter_code
_entity_poly.pdbx_strand_id
1 'polypeptide(L)'
;IKWVHANGENTGLPFSSFDLVSIAYVLHECPAKATVNLLKEAFRLLRPGGTIAITDNSPKSKKLQELSPVLFTLMKSTEPFLDEYYLLDLEDAMRKAGFMHVETVLTDPRHRT
;
A
#
# COMPACT_ATOMS: atom_id res chain seq x y z
N ILE A 1 -14.21 0.75 18.61
CA ILE A 1 -12.88 0.63 17.94
C ILE A 1 -11.94 -0.07 18.92
N LYS A 2 -11.15 -1.05 18.46
CA LYS A 2 -10.13 -1.74 19.29
C LYS A 2 -8.76 -1.53 18.63
N TRP A 3 -7.83 -0.94 19.36
CA TRP A 3 -6.47 -0.70 18.88
C TRP A 3 -5.57 -1.88 19.23
N VAL A 4 -4.64 -2.21 18.33
CA VAL A 4 -3.63 -3.25 18.52
C VAL A 4 -2.27 -2.64 18.19
N HIS A 5 -1.34 -2.68 19.14
CA HIS A 5 0.05 -2.33 18.90
C HIS A 5 0.80 -3.59 18.44
N ALA A 6 1.14 -3.66 17.16
CA ALA A 6 1.89 -4.77 16.57
C ALA A 6 2.59 -4.30 15.28
N ASN A 7 3.53 -5.10 14.77
CA ASN A 7 4.01 -4.92 13.39
C ASN A 7 2.88 -5.31 12.42
N GLY A 8 2.53 -4.41 11.49
CA GLY A 8 1.51 -4.66 10.46
C GLY A 8 1.84 -5.85 9.55
N GLU A 9 3.11 -6.23 9.41
CA GLU A 9 3.53 -7.43 8.67
C GLU A 9 3.22 -8.75 9.40
N ASN A 10 2.90 -8.70 10.69
CA ASN A 10 2.59 -9.86 11.54
C ASN A 10 1.71 -9.43 12.72
N THR A 11 0.41 -9.27 12.45
CA THR A 11 -0.53 -8.65 13.39
C THR A 11 -0.90 -9.55 14.57
N GLY A 12 -0.68 -10.87 14.46
CA GLY A 12 -1.15 -11.87 15.41
C GLY A 12 -2.68 -12.05 15.45
N LEU A 13 -3.42 -11.39 14.55
CA LEU A 13 -4.86 -11.55 14.42
C LEU A 13 -5.22 -12.91 13.78
N PRO A 14 -6.41 -13.46 14.08
CA PRO A 14 -6.81 -14.77 13.55
C PRO A 14 -6.92 -14.78 12.01
N PHE A 15 -6.62 -15.94 11.42
CA PHE A 15 -6.73 -16.18 9.97
C PHE A 15 -8.20 -16.05 9.50
N SER A 16 -8.44 -15.64 8.25
CA SER A 16 -9.78 -15.59 7.63
C SER A 16 -10.87 -15.00 8.54
N SER A 17 -10.59 -13.87 9.15
CA SER A 17 -11.46 -13.30 10.19
C SER A 17 -12.13 -12.00 9.80
N PHE A 18 -11.70 -11.39 8.68
CA PHE A 18 -12.19 -10.09 8.23
C PHE A 18 -12.74 -10.16 6.81
N ASP A 19 -13.76 -9.34 6.54
CA ASP A 19 -14.35 -9.19 5.20
C ASP A 19 -13.65 -8.08 4.40
N LEU A 20 -13.04 -7.10 5.09
CA LEU A 20 -12.29 -5.98 4.52
C LEU A 20 -11.01 -5.73 5.32
N VAL A 21 -9.91 -5.50 4.61
CA VAL A 21 -8.66 -4.93 5.14
C VAL A 21 -8.37 -3.63 4.41
N SER A 22 -8.16 -2.54 5.14
CA SER A 22 -7.88 -1.22 4.57
C SER A 22 -6.49 -0.76 4.96
N ILE A 23 -5.72 -0.27 3.99
CA ILE A 23 -4.41 0.37 4.19
C ILE A 23 -4.48 1.75 3.55
N ALA A 24 -4.27 2.82 4.32
CA ALA A 24 -4.37 4.18 3.80
C ALA A 24 -3.16 5.01 4.25
N TYR A 25 -2.39 5.52 3.28
CA TYR A 25 -1.20 6.35 3.50
C TYR A 25 -0.14 5.66 4.36
N VAL A 26 0.21 4.43 4.01
CA VAL A 26 1.19 3.61 4.76
C VAL A 26 2.29 3.08 3.87
N LEU A 27 2.00 2.74 2.61
CA LEU A 27 2.93 1.96 1.80
C LEU A 27 4.12 2.81 1.32
N HIS A 28 3.94 4.12 1.13
CA HIS A 28 5.06 5.02 0.80
C HIS A 28 6.07 5.19 1.95
N GLU A 29 5.66 4.88 3.17
CA GLU A 29 6.49 4.91 4.39
C GLU A 29 7.22 3.57 4.62
N CYS A 30 7.02 2.58 3.75
CA CYS A 30 7.51 1.23 3.93
C CYS A 30 8.54 0.84 2.85
N PRO A 31 9.64 0.14 3.22
CA PRO A 31 10.45 -0.56 2.22
C PRO A 31 9.62 -1.54 1.40
N ALA A 32 10.06 -1.87 0.18
CA ALA A 32 9.31 -2.76 -0.71
C ALA A 32 9.04 -4.14 -0.08
N LYS A 33 10.00 -4.65 0.71
CA LYS A 33 9.85 -5.90 1.46
C LYS A 33 8.70 -5.84 2.47
N ALA A 34 8.57 -4.73 3.20
CA ALA A 34 7.51 -4.53 4.18
C ALA A 34 6.15 -4.42 3.49
N THR A 35 6.07 -3.71 2.35
CA THR A 35 4.84 -3.67 1.53
C THR A 35 4.39 -5.07 1.11
N VAL A 36 5.31 -5.91 0.60
CA VAL A 36 4.97 -7.29 0.22
C VAL A 36 4.47 -8.11 1.41
N ASN A 37 5.07 -7.94 2.59
CA ASN A 37 4.66 -8.66 3.78
C ASN A 37 3.30 -8.15 4.33
N LEU A 38 3.04 -6.85 4.26
CA LEU A 38 1.73 -6.27 4.56
C LEU A 38 0.63 -6.85 3.67
N LEU A 39 0.90 -7.01 2.37
CA LEU A 39 -0.05 -7.64 1.44
C LEU A 39 -0.32 -9.11 1.78
N LYS A 40 0.72 -9.87 2.12
CA LYS A 40 0.57 -11.27 2.57
C LYS A 40 -0.23 -11.37 3.86
N GLU A 41 0.04 -10.48 4.80
CA GLU A 41 -0.70 -10.43 6.06
C GLU A 41 -2.16 -10.04 5.83
N ALA A 42 -2.43 -9.03 5.01
CA ALA A 42 -3.80 -8.68 4.62
C ALA A 42 -4.52 -9.87 3.98
N PHE A 43 -3.87 -10.60 3.07
CA PHE A 43 -4.42 -11.80 2.46
C PHE A 43 -4.72 -12.90 3.50
N ARG A 44 -3.81 -13.12 4.47
CA ARG A 44 -3.99 -14.07 5.58
C ARG A 44 -5.21 -13.74 6.46
N LEU A 45 -5.46 -12.45 6.66
CA LEU A 45 -6.53 -11.95 7.52
C LEU A 45 -7.91 -12.03 6.85
N LEU A 46 -7.96 -11.93 5.52
CA LEU A 46 -9.19 -11.92 4.75
C LEU A 46 -9.81 -13.31 4.63
N ARG A 47 -11.13 -13.37 4.79
CA ARG A 47 -11.92 -14.55 4.44
C ARG A 47 -11.85 -14.79 2.92
N PRO A 48 -12.12 -16.02 2.44
CA PRO A 48 -12.38 -16.25 1.02
C PRO A 48 -13.48 -15.28 0.52
N GLY A 49 -13.17 -14.51 -0.53
CA GLY A 49 -14.07 -13.48 -1.06
C GLY A 49 -13.98 -12.11 -0.37
N GLY A 50 -13.15 -11.97 0.68
CA GLY A 50 -12.86 -10.68 1.31
C GLY A 50 -12.07 -9.75 0.38
N THR A 51 -12.11 -8.45 0.68
CA THR A 51 -11.50 -7.40 -0.15
C THR A 51 -10.39 -6.66 0.59
N ILE A 52 -9.35 -6.27 -0.14
CA ILE A 52 -8.36 -5.30 0.33
C ILE A 52 -8.62 -3.96 -0.38
N ALA A 53 -8.56 -2.86 0.37
CA ALA A 53 -8.60 -1.51 -0.18
C ALA A 53 -7.32 -0.77 0.24
N ILE A 54 -6.57 -0.27 -0.73
CA ILE A 54 -5.31 0.45 -0.49
C ILE A 54 -5.50 1.87 -1.00
N THR A 55 -5.20 2.90 -0.22
CA THR A 55 -5.19 4.29 -0.70
C THR A 55 -3.85 4.91 -0.43
N ASP A 56 -3.19 5.42 -1.47
CA ASP A 56 -1.84 5.94 -1.33
C ASP A 56 -1.46 6.87 -2.51
N ASN A 57 -0.32 7.53 -2.41
CA ASN A 57 0.25 8.35 -3.48
C ASN A 57 0.35 7.55 -4.77
N SER A 58 0.00 8.16 -5.90
CA SER A 58 0.03 7.48 -7.20
C SER A 58 1.33 7.79 -7.93
N PRO A 59 2.20 6.80 -8.21
CA PRO A 59 3.35 6.98 -9.09
C PRO A 59 2.93 7.40 -10.52
N LYS A 60 1.68 7.13 -10.90
CA LYS A 60 1.07 7.51 -12.19
C LYS A 60 0.47 8.95 -12.16
N SER A 61 0.57 9.68 -11.05
CA SER A 61 0.07 11.05 -10.95
C SER A 61 0.91 12.03 -11.78
N LYS A 62 0.27 12.72 -12.73
CA LYS A 62 0.92 13.82 -13.47
C LYS A 62 1.39 14.94 -12.55
N LYS A 63 0.62 15.25 -11.50
CA LYS A 63 0.98 16.31 -10.54
C LYS A 63 2.25 15.98 -9.77
N LEU A 64 2.46 14.71 -9.42
CA LEU A 64 3.68 14.27 -8.75
C LEU A 64 4.86 14.15 -9.72
N GLN A 65 4.61 13.67 -10.95
CA GLN A 65 5.64 13.57 -11.99
C GLN A 65 6.15 14.94 -12.50
N GLU A 66 5.32 15.98 -12.44
CA GLU A 66 5.66 17.35 -12.85
C GLU A 66 6.28 18.19 -11.71
N LEU A 67 6.52 17.60 -10.53
CA LEU A 67 7.18 18.32 -9.43
C LEU A 67 8.58 18.78 -9.85
N SER A 68 8.92 20.01 -9.48
CA SER A 68 10.27 20.51 -9.71
C SER A 68 11.30 19.65 -8.96
N PRO A 69 12.53 19.49 -9.47
CA PRO A 69 13.56 18.69 -8.79
C PRO A 69 13.78 19.10 -7.34
N VAL A 70 13.71 20.40 -7.03
CA VAL A 70 13.86 20.92 -5.65
C VAL A 70 12.74 20.42 -4.73
N LEU A 71 11.48 20.51 -5.19
CA LEU A 71 10.34 20.02 -4.40
C LEU A 71 10.40 18.50 -4.24
N PHE A 72 10.82 17.79 -5.28
CA PHE A 72 10.98 16.33 -5.23
C PHE A 72 12.09 15.90 -4.26
N THR A 73 13.22 16.61 -4.23
CA THR A 73 14.29 16.38 -3.24
C THR A 73 13.80 16.64 -1.82
N LEU A 74 13.03 17.71 -1.60
CA LEU A 74 12.44 17.98 -0.29
C LEU A 74 11.48 16.87 0.14
N MET A 75 10.60 16.41 -0.75
CA MET A 75 9.70 15.28 -0.47
C MET A 75 10.49 14.01 -0.13
N LYS A 76 11.52 13.66 -0.91
CA LYS A 76 12.39 12.51 -0.60
C LYS A 76 13.11 12.63 0.73
N SER A 77 13.42 13.84 1.18
CA SER A 77 14.09 14.05 2.47
C SER A 77 13.22 13.72 3.67
N THR A 78 11.89 13.71 3.49
CA THR A 78 10.93 13.32 4.53
C THR A 78 10.46 11.87 4.37
N GLU A 79 10.56 11.30 3.17
CA GLU A 79 10.01 9.99 2.80
C GLU A 79 11.14 8.99 2.42
N PRO A 80 11.73 8.27 3.39
CA PRO A 80 12.95 7.47 3.16
C PRO A 80 12.78 6.30 2.18
N PHE A 81 11.55 5.80 2.01
CA PHE A 81 11.25 4.65 1.15
C PHE A 81 10.51 5.01 -0.14
N LEU A 82 10.40 6.31 -0.44
CA LEU A 82 9.62 6.80 -1.58
C LEU A 82 10.10 6.22 -2.91
N ASP A 83 11.40 6.06 -3.09
CA ASP A 83 11.95 5.46 -4.31
C ASP A 83 11.57 3.99 -4.46
N GLU A 84 11.67 3.21 -3.39
CA GLU A 84 11.22 1.82 -3.41
C GLU A 84 9.72 1.70 -3.67
N TYR A 85 8.92 2.59 -3.07
CA TYR A 85 7.48 2.65 -3.29
C TYR A 85 7.11 2.95 -4.74
N TYR A 86 7.79 3.89 -5.39
CA TYR A 86 7.52 4.27 -6.79
C TYR A 86 7.98 3.20 -7.78
N LEU A 87 9.02 2.45 -7.45
CA LEU A 87 9.56 1.38 -8.30
C LEU A 87 8.84 0.04 -8.13
N LEU A 88 8.14 -0.15 -7.00
CA LEU A 88 7.36 -1.37 -6.77
C LEU A 88 6.10 -1.38 -7.64
N ASP A 89 5.98 -2.40 -8.50
CA ASP A 89 4.71 -2.74 -9.13
C ASP A 89 3.76 -3.32 -8.09
N LEU A 90 2.95 -2.44 -7.48
CA LEU A 90 2.01 -2.81 -6.44
C LEU A 90 0.93 -3.76 -6.95
N GLU A 91 0.48 -3.59 -8.19
CA GLU A 91 -0.58 -4.43 -8.79
C GLU A 91 -0.07 -5.87 -8.95
N ASP A 92 1.16 -6.04 -9.47
CA ASP A 92 1.83 -7.35 -9.55
C ASP A 92 2.13 -7.94 -8.17
N ALA A 93 2.59 -7.13 -7.21
CA ALA A 93 2.81 -7.59 -5.84
C ALA A 93 1.53 -8.12 -5.17
N MET A 94 0.40 -7.46 -5.40
CA MET A 94 -0.92 -7.94 -4.95
C MET A 94 -1.29 -9.27 -5.61
N ARG A 95 -1.08 -9.40 -6.93
CA ARG A 95 -1.32 -10.67 -7.64
C ARG A 95 -0.47 -11.81 -7.09
N LYS A 96 0.83 -11.56 -6.85
CA LYS A 96 1.75 -12.52 -6.23
C LYS A 96 1.37 -12.89 -4.79
N ALA A 97 0.70 -12.00 -4.06
CA ALA A 97 0.18 -12.30 -2.72
C ALA A 97 -1.09 -13.17 -2.75
N GLY A 98 -1.77 -13.29 -3.89
CA GLY A 98 -2.96 -14.12 -4.08
C GLY A 98 -4.23 -13.34 -4.48
N PHE A 99 -4.16 -12.02 -4.65
CA PHE A 99 -5.32 -11.22 -5.06
C PHE A 99 -5.57 -11.34 -6.57
N MET A 100 -6.82 -11.63 -6.95
CA MET A 100 -7.19 -11.87 -8.36
C MET A 100 -7.76 -10.63 -9.04
N HIS A 101 -8.74 -9.98 -8.42
CA HIS A 101 -9.45 -8.81 -8.97
C HIS A 101 -8.77 -7.50 -8.54
N VAL A 102 -7.52 -7.30 -8.95
CA VAL A 102 -6.79 -6.05 -8.68
C VAL A 102 -7.15 -5.01 -9.73
N GLU A 103 -7.77 -3.93 -9.27
CA GLU A 103 -8.07 -2.72 -10.01
C GLU A 103 -7.37 -1.53 -9.35
N THR A 104 -7.06 -0.51 -10.14
CA THR A 104 -6.44 0.72 -9.61
C THR A 104 -7.02 1.91 -10.34
N VAL A 105 -7.52 2.87 -9.58
CA VAL A 105 -8.11 4.10 -10.08
C VAL A 105 -7.46 5.31 -9.41
N LEU A 106 -7.29 6.40 -10.14
CA LEU A 106 -6.94 7.68 -9.52
C LEU A 106 -8.20 8.20 -8.79
N THR A 107 -8.12 8.33 -7.47
CA THR A 107 -9.20 8.86 -6.64
C THR A 107 -9.15 10.37 -6.53
N ASP A 108 -7.95 10.94 -6.66
CA ASP A 108 -7.75 12.38 -6.85
C ASP A 108 -6.49 12.61 -7.72
N PRO A 109 -6.13 13.88 -8.05
CA PRO A 109 -4.97 14.15 -8.90
C PRO A 109 -3.62 13.61 -8.40
N ARG A 110 -3.49 13.23 -7.13
CA ARG A 110 -2.27 12.75 -6.47
C ARG A 110 -2.38 11.31 -5.97
N HIS A 111 -3.55 10.84 -5.57
CA HIS A 111 -3.72 9.53 -4.94
C HIS A 111 -4.46 8.51 -5.82
N ARG A 112 -4.22 7.23 -5.53
CA ARG A 112 -4.91 6.09 -6.12
C ARG A 112 -5.57 5.23 -5.05
N THR A 113 -6.60 4.50 -5.46
CA THR A 113 -7.13 3.33 -4.76
C THR A 113 -7.10 2.10 -5.66
#